data_AF-A0A2I0ALN8-F1
#
_entry.id   AF-A0A2I0ALN8-F1
#
_cell.length_a   1.000
_cell.length_b   1.000
_cell.length_c   1.000
_cell.angle_alpha   90.00
_cell.angle_beta   90.00
_cell.angle_gamma   90.00
#
_symmetry.space_group_name_H-M   'P 1'
#
loop_
_entity.id
_entity.type
_entity.pdbx_description
1 polymer ?
#
loop_
_entity_poly.entity_id
_entity_poly.type
_entity_poly.pdbx_seq_one_letter_code
_entity_poly.pdbx_strand_id
1 'polypeptide(L)'
;MADYECVIRDSYLPEDELLEERSLHFLKDSKIDQAFSEAKAKKKAGKKHKVKWMRRPMVMPEAIIEFLDEDLRENAIRYLSNFLVEKREEDPDNYKRAGFLLYNSCATMTTLLQEVVSFFRKMSEETLNVRSIKRLANVLTLFQCIAANQETRQSFVNSGIPDYLVPMILFECKIESFDNIRAIALSVIGILCQVREPYVIDWAIKSNVIEVCHTIVATGSELDKVIAMHILEAILQDKCGISYFCSSSCNLLLCMLKTWDELVNHLAEDQEFSPRLLYHIIRCYMILCSHERGYAIVVQRMPIPLTDGSFDGMIEVC
;
A
#
# COMPACT_ATOMS: atom_id res chain seq x y z
N MET A 1 -20.96 41.60 25.25
CA MET A 1 -22.18 40.86 25.64
C MET A 1 -22.89 40.55 24.35
N ALA A 2 -22.52 39.43 23.71
CA ALA A 2 -23.20 38.12 23.81
C ALA A 2 -24.43 38.14 22.87
N ASP A 3 -24.62 37.32 21.83
CA ASP A 3 -24.08 36.00 21.47
C ASP A 3 -24.10 35.82 19.94
N TYR A 4 -23.08 35.16 19.38
CA TYR A 4 -23.12 34.56 18.03
C TYR A 4 -22.85 33.07 18.19
N GLU A 5 -23.90 32.27 18.35
CA GLU A 5 -23.82 30.81 18.21
C GLU A 5 -23.65 30.47 16.73
N CYS A 6 -22.43 30.07 16.37
CA CYS A 6 -22.13 29.46 15.08
C CYS A 6 -22.57 27.99 15.13
N VAL A 7 -23.73 27.71 14.53
CA VAL A 7 -24.16 26.35 14.21
C VAL A 7 -23.32 25.86 13.03
N ILE A 8 -22.16 25.25 13.31
CA ILE A 8 -21.48 24.38 12.35
C ILE A 8 -22.23 23.05 12.39
N ARG A 9 -23.15 22.86 11.43
CA ARG A 9 -23.75 21.55 11.16
C ARG A 9 -22.65 20.63 10.61
N ASP A 10 -22.45 19.52 11.29
CA ASP A 10 -21.77 18.33 10.78
C ASP A 10 -22.36 17.94 9.43
N SER A 11 -21.57 18.12 8.38
CA SER A 11 -21.77 17.50 7.07
C SER A 11 -20.43 16.89 6.63
N TYR A 12 -19.96 15.89 7.37
CA TYR A 12 -18.94 14.98 6.87
C TYR A 12 -19.61 14.01 5.89
N LEU A 13 -19.18 14.09 4.63
CA LEU A 13 -19.84 13.56 3.44
C LEU A 13 -19.68 12.04 3.27
N PRO A 14 -20.69 11.32 2.75
CA PRO A 14 -20.61 9.90 2.36
C PRO A 14 -19.75 9.62 1.11
N GLU A 15 -19.12 10.64 0.51
CA GLU A 15 -18.34 10.52 -0.74
C GLU A 15 -16.91 10.00 -0.53
N ASP A 16 -16.34 10.16 0.68
CA ASP A 16 -14.99 9.68 0.98
C ASP A 16 -14.91 8.14 1.05
N GLU A 17 -15.97 7.46 1.51
CA GLU A 17 -16.05 5.98 1.53
C GLU A 17 -16.08 5.37 0.11
N LEU A 18 -16.74 6.04 -0.84
CA LEU A 18 -16.83 5.64 -2.25
C LEU A 18 -15.51 5.85 -3.03
N LEU A 19 -14.66 6.78 -2.56
CA LEU A 19 -13.35 7.07 -3.16
C LEU A 19 -12.24 6.18 -2.59
N GLU A 20 -12.33 5.76 -1.32
CA GLU A 20 -11.42 4.79 -0.69
C GLU A 20 -11.56 3.37 -1.27
N GLU A 21 -12.76 2.94 -1.66
CA GLU A 21 -12.98 1.67 -2.39
C GLU A 21 -12.34 1.68 -3.79
N ARG A 22 -12.30 2.84 -4.47
CA ARG A 22 -11.62 3.01 -5.76
C ARG A 22 -10.10 2.89 -5.65
N SER A 23 -9.51 3.32 -4.54
CA SER A 23 -8.07 3.25 -4.29
C SER A 23 -7.51 1.82 -4.27
N LEU A 24 -8.30 0.85 -3.81
CA LEU A 24 -7.95 -0.57 -3.83
C LEU A 24 -8.31 -1.24 -5.17
N HIS A 25 -9.28 -0.68 -5.90
CA HIS A 25 -9.57 -1.04 -7.28
C HIS A 25 -8.43 -0.64 -8.25
N PHE A 26 -7.50 0.23 -7.84
CA PHE A 26 -6.42 0.73 -8.68
C PHE A 26 -5.28 -0.25 -9.00
N LEU A 27 -5.24 -1.42 -8.35
CA LEU A 27 -4.40 -2.53 -8.82
C LEU A 27 -4.99 -3.22 -10.07
N LYS A 28 -6.31 -3.10 -10.34
CA LYS A 28 -7.00 -3.82 -11.44
C LYS A 28 -6.74 -3.27 -12.85
N ASP A 29 -6.34 -2.00 -12.98
CA ASP A 29 -6.26 -1.31 -14.30
C ASP A 29 -4.83 -0.90 -14.70
N SER A 30 -3.81 -1.39 -13.99
CA SER A 30 -2.42 -1.19 -14.40
C SER A 30 -2.12 -1.94 -15.71
N LYS A 31 -1.23 -1.40 -16.56
CA LYS A 31 -0.62 -2.15 -17.70
C LYS A 31 -0.05 -3.51 -17.25
N ILE A 32 0.29 -3.64 -15.96
CA ILE A 32 0.77 -4.87 -15.31
C ILE A 32 -0.36 -5.88 -15.11
N ASP A 33 -1.55 -5.46 -14.69
CA ASP A 33 -2.72 -6.34 -14.55
C ASP A 33 -3.27 -6.78 -15.91
N GLN A 34 -3.12 -5.91 -16.92
CA GLN A 34 -3.31 -6.26 -18.32
C GLN A 34 -2.25 -7.25 -18.81
N ALA A 35 -0.96 -7.09 -18.46
CA ALA A 35 0.09 -8.04 -18.81
C ALA A 35 -0.07 -9.40 -18.11
N PHE A 36 -0.52 -9.44 -16.85
CA PHE A 36 -0.87 -10.66 -16.13
C PHE A 36 -2.15 -11.31 -16.70
N SER A 37 -3.15 -10.52 -17.08
CA SER A 37 -4.38 -10.98 -17.72
C SER A 37 -4.13 -11.49 -19.14
N GLU A 38 -3.26 -10.86 -19.92
CA GLU A 38 -2.80 -11.29 -21.24
C GLU A 38 -1.93 -12.55 -21.15
N ALA A 39 -1.05 -12.66 -20.17
CA ALA A 39 -0.29 -13.89 -19.89
C ALA A 39 -1.23 -15.03 -19.47
N LYS A 40 -2.32 -14.74 -18.74
CA LYS A 40 -3.40 -15.68 -18.36
C LYS A 40 -4.29 -16.04 -19.56
N ALA A 41 -4.54 -15.11 -20.48
CA ALA A 41 -5.29 -15.32 -21.73
C ALA A 41 -4.47 -16.16 -22.74
N LYS A 42 -3.18 -15.88 -22.89
CA LYS A 42 -2.24 -16.70 -23.68
C LYS A 42 -2.12 -18.13 -23.13
N LYS A 43 -2.24 -18.32 -21.80
CA LYS A 43 -2.35 -19.66 -21.17
C LYS A 43 -3.71 -20.33 -21.34
N LYS A 44 -4.80 -19.59 -21.51
CA LYS A 44 -6.13 -20.15 -21.84
C LYS A 44 -6.23 -20.65 -23.29
N ALA A 45 -5.40 -20.12 -24.20
CA ALA A 45 -5.33 -20.53 -25.61
C ALA A 45 -4.49 -21.80 -25.84
N GLY A 46 -3.59 -22.14 -24.93
CA GLY A 46 -2.92 -23.44 -24.92
C GLY A 46 -3.84 -24.51 -24.32
N LYS A 47 -3.92 -25.70 -24.95
CA LYS A 47 -4.64 -26.87 -24.43
C LYS A 47 -4.51 -26.94 -22.91
N LYS A 48 -5.64 -26.95 -22.20
CA LYS A 48 -5.73 -27.15 -20.74
C LYS A 48 -4.92 -28.40 -20.37
N HIS A 49 -3.64 -28.23 -20.07
CA HIS A 49 -2.91 -29.19 -19.28
C HIS A 49 -3.62 -29.17 -17.94
N LYS A 50 -4.39 -30.22 -17.67
CA LYS A 50 -4.86 -30.52 -16.32
C LYS A 50 -3.60 -30.68 -15.48
N VAL A 51 -3.11 -29.58 -14.91
CA VAL A 51 -2.12 -29.60 -13.85
C VAL A 51 -2.70 -30.55 -12.82
N LYS A 52 -1.99 -31.62 -12.52
CA LYS A 52 -2.43 -32.70 -11.64
C LYS A 52 -2.91 -32.06 -10.33
N TRP A 53 -4.23 -31.98 -10.20
CA TRP A 53 -4.89 -31.20 -9.14
C TRP A 53 -4.52 -31.78 -7.78
N MET A 54 -4.44 -30.89 -6.79
CA MET A 54 -4.21 -31.16 -5.37
C MET A 54 -4.90 -32.45 -4.88
N ARG A 55 -4.25 -33.18 -3.97
CA ARG A 55 -4.74 -34.47 -3.45
C ARG A 55 -5.98 -34.33 -2.53
N ARG A 56 -6.32 -33.14 -2.03
CA ARG A 56 -7.51 -32.86 -1.20
C ARG A 56 -7.91 -31.38 -1.28
N PRO A 57 -9.21 -31.03 -1.24
CA PRO A 57 -9.65 -29.67 -0.89
C PRO A 57 -9.33 -29.43 0.58
N MET A 58 -8.56 -28.38 0.89
CA MET A 58 -8.36 -27.93 2.28
C MET A 58 -9.49 -26.98 2.67
N VAL A 59 -9.97 -27.07 3.90
CA VAL A 59 -10.78 -26.01 4.51
C VAL A 59 -9.83 -24.99 5.14
N MET A 60 -10.15 -23.69 5.10
CA MET A 60 -9.26 -22.60 5.57
C MET A 60 -8.52 -22.88 6.90
N PRO A 61 -9.15 -23.40 7.97
CA PRO A 61 -8.44 -23.71 9.22
C PRO A 61 -7.38 -24.81 9.07
N GLU A 62 -7.62 -25.83 8.22
CA GLU A 62 -6.65 -26.90 7.95
C GLU A 62 -5.42 -26.33 7.25
N ALA A 63 -5.61 -25.44 6.27
CA ALA A 63 -4.51 -24.78 5.59
C ALA A 63 -3.68 -23.92 6.56
N ILE A 64 -4.31 -23.23 7.52
CA ILE A 64 -3.58 -22.46 8.54
C ILE A 64 -2.74 -23.39 9.44
N ILE A 65 -3.28 -24.55 9.83
CA ILE A 65 -2.54 -25.55 10.62
C ILE A 65 -1.34 -26.09 9.85
N GLU A 66 -1.48 -26.33 8.54
CA GLU A 66 -0.41 -26.82 7.67
C GLU A 66 0.77 -25.84 7.52
N PHE A 67 0.67 -24.58 8.00
CA PHE A 67 1.82 -23.67 8.04
C PHE A 67 2.94 -24.19 8.94
N LEU A 68 2.59 -24.94 9.99
CA LEU A 68 3.52 -25.45 10.99
C LEU A 68 4.40 -26.59 10.43
N ASP A 69 3.92 -27.29 9.40
CA ASP A 69 4.66 -28.33 8.70
C ASP A 69 5.49 -27.71 7.56
N GLU A 70 6.82 -27.79 7.65
CA GLU A 70 7.73 -27.20 6.66
C GLU A 70 7.52 -27.72 5.23
N ASP A 71 7.11 -28.99 5.08
CA ASP A 71 6.89 -29.62 3.77
C ASP A 71 5.58 -29.16 3.12
N LEU A 72 4.58 -28.80 3.94
CA LEU A 72 3.26 -28.36 3.49
C LEU A 72 3.12 -26.84 3.41
N ARG A 73 3.91 -26.10 4.21
CA ARG A 73 3.82 -24.64 4.41
C ARG A 73 3.71 -23.84 3.11
N GLU A 74 4.59 -24.08 2.14
CA GLU A 74 4.57 -23.32 0.88
C GLU A 74 3.27 -23.52 0.10
N ASN A 75 2.73 -24.73 0.11
CA ASN A 75 1.48 -25.05 -0.58
C ASN A 75 0.28 -24.47 0.15
N ALA A 76 0.26 -24.53 1.48
CA ALA A 76 -0.77 -23.96 2.32
C ALA A 76 -0.84 -22.43 2.19
N ILE A 77 0.30 -21.74 2.28
CA ILE A 77 0.40 -20.27 2.08
C ILE A 77 -0.08 -19.89 0.68
N ARG A 78 0.32 -20.63 -0.35
CA ARG A 78 -0.12 -20.37 -1.73
C ARG A 78 -1.62 -20.61 -1.92
N TYR A 79 -2.17 -21.65 -1.31
CA TYR A 79 -3.60 -21.94 -1.34
C TYR A 79 -4.40 -20.80 -0.69
N LEU A 80 -4.02 -20.39 0.53
CA LEU A 80 -4.72 -19.31 1.24
C LEU A 80 -4.56 -17.96 0.55
N SER A 81 -3.38 -17.63 0.03
CA SER A 81 -3.18 -16.42 -0.78
C SER A 81 -4.15 -16.36 -1.97
N ASN A 82 -4.27 -17.44 -2.75
CA ASN A 82 -5.22 -17.49 -3.87
C ASN A 82 -6.68 -17.35 -3.40
N PHE A 83 -7.04 -18.04 -2.31
CA PHE A 83 -8.37 -17.92 -1.71
C PHE A 83 -8.69 -16.48 -1.33
N LEU A 84 -7.74 -15.76 -0.70
CA LEU A 84 -7.93 -14.38 -0.28
C LEU A 84 -8.10 -13.42 -1.47
N VAL A 85 -7.33 -13.60 -2.54
CA VAL A 85 -7.47 -12.78 -3.75
C VAL A 85 -8.85 -12.94 -4.39
N GLU A 86 -9.39 -14.16 -4.41
CA GLU A 86 -10.74 -14.43 -4.94
C GLU A 86 -11.83 -13.89 -4.01
N LYS A 87 -11.67 -14.06 -2.69
CA LYS A 87 -12.74 -13.77 -1.72
C LYS A 87 -12.80 -12.32 -1.25
N ARG A 88 -11.76 -11.52 -1.50
CA ARG A 88 -11.72 -10.10 -1.11
C ARG A 88 -12.98 -9.33 -1.50
N GLU A 89 -13.45 -9.50 -2.74
CA GLU A 89 -14.65 -8.84 -3.27
C GLU A 89 -15.88 -9.76 -3.26
N GLU A 90 -15.69 -11.05 -3.54
CA GLU A 90 -16.81 -12.00 -3.69
C GLU A 90 -17.45 -12.37 -2.35
N ASP A 91 -16.68 -12.36 -1.26
CA ASP A 91 -17.10 -12.84 0.05
C ASP A 91 -16.32 -12.12 1.18
N PRO A 92 -16.66 -10.85 1.44
CA PRO A 92 -15.96 -10.03 2.43
C PRO A 92 -15.99 -10.63 3.85
N ASP A 93 -17.04 -11.38 4.19
CA ASP A 93 -17.18 -12.02 5.50
C ASP A 93 -16.14 -13.13 5.69
N ASN A 94 -15.97 -14.01 4.69
CA ASN A 94 -14.90 -15.01 4.76
C ASN A 94 -13.51 -14.39 4.65
N TYR A 95 -13.35 -13.28 3.92
CA TYR A 95 -12.08 -12.54 3.91
C TYR A 95 -11.74 -12.00 5.31
N LYS A 96 -12.69 -11.36 6.00
CA LYS A 96 -12.53 -10.90 7.39
C LYS A 96 -12.22 -12.07 8.31
N ARG A 97 -12.99 -13.16 8.24
CA ARG A 97 -12.76 -14.37 9.04
C ARG A 97 -11.36 -14.94 8.84
N ALA A 98 -10.85 -14.95 7.60
CA ALA A 98 -9.50 -15.41 7.32
C ALA A 98 -8.44 -14.56 8.02
N GLY A 99 -8.56 -13.23 7.95
CA GLY A 99 -7.65 -12.31 8.64
C GLY A 99 -7.62 -12.55 10.16
N PHE A 100 -8.81 -12.72 10.76
CA PHE A 100 -8.94 -13.03 12.18
C PHE A 100 -8.26 -14.36 12.54
N LEU A 101 -8.52 -15.43 11.77
CA LEU A 101 -7.95 -16.75 12.03
C LEU A 101 -6.44 -16.78 11.79
N LEU A 102 -5.94 -16.11 10.75
CA LEU A 102 -4.51 -16.02 10.47
C LEU A 102 -3.74 -15.37 11.62
N TYR A 103 -4.29 -14.30 12.20
CA TYR A 103 -3.62 -13.61 13.31
C TYR A 103 -3.68 -14.41 14.62
N ASN A 104 -4.84 -14.98 14.95
CA ASN A 104 -5.10 -15.59 16.26
C ASN A 104 -4.75 -17.09 16.34
N SER A 105 -4.46 -17.75 15.22
CA SER A 105 -4.05 -19.15 15.23
C SER A 105 -2.64 -19.32 15.78
N CYS A 106 -2.41 -20.41 16.50
CA CYS A 106 -1.14 -20.68 17.17
C CYS A 106 0.03 -20.67 16.19
N ALA A 107 1.09 -19.91 16.53
CA ALA A 107 2.34 -19.78 15.78
C ALA A 107 2.25 -19.27 14.33
N THR A 108 1.06 -18.96 13.80
CA THR A 108 0.89 -18.49 12.42
C THR A 108 1.67 -17.20 12.15
N MET A 109 1.56 -16.17 13.02
CA MET A 109 2.32 -14.92 12.86
C MET A 109 3.83 -15.12 12.91
N THR A 110 4.32 -15.97 13.83
CA THR A 110 5.75 -16.31 13.93
C THR A 110 6.24 -17.03 12.67
N THR A 111 5.45 -17.96 12.13
CA THR A 111 5.77 -18.66 10.88
C THR A 111 5.81 -17.70 9.70
N LEU A 112 4.86 -16.78 9.57
CA LEU A 112 4.86 -15.78 8.50
C LEU A 112 6.05 -14.81 8.63
N LEU A 113 6.41 -14.39 9.85
CA LEU A 113 7.61 -13.60 10.09
C LEU A 113 8.88 -14.38 9.71
N GLN A 114 8.94 -15.69 9.99
CA GLN A 114 10.06 -16.55 9.57
C GLN A 114 10.22 -16.57 8.04
N GLU A 115 9.12 -16.56 7.28
CA GLU A 115 9.17 -16.47 5.81
C GLU A 115 9.79 -15.16 5.34
N VAL A 116 9.45 -14.03 5.98
CA VAL A 116 10.04 -12.72 5.71
C VAL A 116 11.54 -12.70 6.02
N VAL A 117 11.93 -13.12 7.23
CA VAL A 117 13.33 -13.12 7.65
C VAL A 117 14.18 -14.08 6.80
N SER A 118 13.61 -15.23 6.40
CA SER A 118 14.27 -16.15 5.48
C SER A 118 14.48 -15.55 4.10
N PHE A 119 13.59 -14.66 3.65
CA PHE A 119 13.76 -13.94 2.40
C PHE A 119 14.86 -12.89 2.50
N PHE A 120 15.02 -12.22 3.65
CA PHE A 120 16.11 -11.25 3.86
C PHE A 120 17.49 -11.84 3.64
N ARG A 121 17.71 -13.08 4.10
CA ARG A 121 18.97 -13.78 3.82
C ARG A 121 19.23 -13.90 2.31
N LYS A 122 18.21 -14.20 1.52
CA LYS A 122 18.32 -14.29 0.05
C LYS A 122 18.56 -12.94 -0.61
N MET A 123 18.00 -11.86 -0.06
CA MET A 123 18.30 -10.50 -0.52
C MET A 123 19.79 -10.19 -0.28
N SER A 124 20.29 -10.47 0.92
CA SER A 124 21.69 -10.23 1.29
C SER A 124 22.69 -11.09 0.52
N GLU A 125 22.32 -12.32 0.17
CA GLU A 125 23.18 -13.24 -0.60
C GLU A 125 23.03 -13.04 -2.12
N GLU A 126 22.14 -12.15 -2.57
CA GLU A 126 21.76 -11.95 -3.99
C GLU A 126 21.28 -13.24 -4.69
N THR A 127 20.68 -14.18 -3.92
CA THR A 127 20.22 -15.50 -4.42
C THR A 127 18.72 -15.54 -4.74
N LEU A 128 18.14 -14.38 -5.05
CA LEU A 128 16.71 -14.24 -5.36
C LEU A 128 16.33 -14.99 -6.64
N ASN A 129 15.21 -15.73 -6.59
CA ASN A 129 14.64 -16.38 -7.76
C ASN A 129 13.11 -16.21 -7.82
N VAL A 130 12.54 -16.54 -8.97
CA VAL A 130 11.09 -16.37 -9.22
C VAL A 130 10.24 -17.13 -8.20
N ARG A 131 10.68 -18.30 -7.73
CA ARG A 131 9.95 -19.09 -6.73
C ARG A 131 9.95 -18.40 -5.37
N SER A 132 11.10 -17.90 -4.91
CA SER A 132 11.18 -17.18 -3.63
C SER A 132 10.41 -15.87 -3.64
N ILE A 133 10.44 -15.13 -4.75
CA ILE A 133 9.65 -13.90 -4.96
C ILE A 133 8.15 -14.22 -4.85
N LYS A 134 7.66 -15.21 -5.60
CA LYS A 134 6.24 -15.62 -5.54
C LYS A 134 5.81 -16.12 -4.16
N ARG A 135 6.68 -16.84 -3.46
CA ARG A 135 6.41 -17.32 -2.10
C ARG A 135 6.24 -16.14 -1.14
N LEU A 136 7.13 -15.14 -1.21
CA LEU A 136 6.99 -13.92 -0.41
C LEU A 136 5.73 -13.14 -0.77
N ALA A 137 5.40 -12.99 -2.06
CA ALA A 137 4.17 -12.32 -2.48
C ALA A 137 2.93 -12.92 -1.80
N ASN A 138 2.84 -14.26 -1.72
CA ASN A 138 1.74 -14.93 -1.03
C ASN A 138 1.71 -14.64 0.48
N VAL A 139 2.87 -14.52 1.14
CA VAL A 139 2.95 -14.13 2.55
C VAL A 139 2.45 -12.70 2.74
N LEU A 140 2.86 -11.77 1.88
CA LEU A 140 2.41 -10.39 1.94
C LEU A 140 0.90 -10.27 1.70
N THR A 141 0.31 -11.09 0.83
CA THR A 141 -1.16 -11.17 0.66
C THR A 141 -1.88 -11.58 1.95
N LEU A 142 -1.31 -12.50 2.73
CA LEU A 142 -1.85 -12.85 4.04
C LEU A 142 -1.76 -11.66 5.00
N PHE A 143 -0.64 -10.91 5.01
CA PHE A 143 -0.52 -9.68 5.81
C PHE A 143 -1.50 -8.58 5.38
N GLN A 144 -1.79 -8.40 4.09
CA GLN A 144 -2.82 -7.47 3.64
C GLN A 144 -4.19 -7.79 4.27
N CYS A 145 -4.56 -9.07 4.33
CA CYS A 145 -5.80 -9.52 4.94
C CYS A 145 -5.84 -9.27 6.45
N ILE A 146 -4.74 -9.51 7.16
CA ILE A 146 -4.60 -9.25 8.60
C ILE A 146 -4.64 -7.73 8.89
N ALA A 147 -3.99 -6.92 8.06
CA ALA A 147 -3.99 -5.45 8.19
C ALA A 147 -5.38 -4.86 7.93
N ALA A 148 -6.12 -5.42 6.95
CA ALA A 148 -7.46 -4.95 6.61
C ALA A 148 -8.50 -5.27 7.71
N ASN A 149 -8.29 -6.34 8.47
CA ASN A 149 -9.23 -6.76 9.51
C ASN A 149 -9.14 -5.86 10.77
N GLN A 150 -10.25 -5.23 11.13
CA GLN A 150 -10.36 -4.30 12.25
C GLN A 150 -10.05 -4.93 13.63
N GLU A 151 -10.35 -6.21 13.83
CA GLU A 151 -10.11 -6.91 15.10
C GLU A 151 -8.62 -7.28 15.28
N THR A 152 -7.85 -7.36 14.20
CA THR A 152 -6.44 -7.75 14.24
C THR A 152 -5.48 -6.60 13.99
N ARG A 153 -5.92 -5.52 13.33
CA ARG A 153 -5.09 -4.40 12.88
C ARG A 153 -4.21 -3.83 13.99
N GLN A 154 -4.80 -3.47 15.13
CA GLN A 154 -4.05 -2.88 16.24
C GLN A 154 -3.01 -3.84 16.80
N SER A 155 -3.39 -5.09 16.99
CA SER A 155 -2.47 -6.13 17.47
C SER A 155 -1.33 -6.37 16.47
N PHE A 156 -1.62 -6.34 15.17
CA PHE A 156 -0.62 -6.48 14.11
C PHE A 156 0.37 -5.32 14.12
N VAL A 157 -0.08 -4.07 14.27
CA VAL A 157 0.80 -2.90 14.46
C VAL A 157 1.66 -3.06 15.72
N ASN A 158 1.04 -3.39 16.86
CA ASN A 158 1.73 -3.55 18.14
C ASN A 158 2.74 -4.70 18.16
N SER A 159 2.63 -5.66 17.24
CA SER A 159 3.57 -6.78 17.13
C SER A 159 4.94 -6.37 16.56
N GLY A 160 5.05 -5.19 15.94
CA GLY A 160 6.25 -4.75 15.22
C GLY A 160 6.52 -5.48 13.90
N ILE A 161 5.68 -6.46 13.51
CA ILE A 161 5.83 -7.19 12.24
C ILE A 161 5.77 -6.26 11.00
N PRO A 162 4.90 -5.23 10.93
CA PRO A 162 4.92 -4.29 9.82
C PRO A 162 6.28 -3.62 9.59
N ASP A 163 7.08 -3.38 10.63
CA ASP A 163 8.41 -2.77 10.54
C ASP A 163 9.41 -3.67 9.78
N TYR A 164 9.19 -5.00 9.79
CA TYR A 164 9.96 -5.96 8.99
C TYR A 164 9.64 -5.89 7.49
N LEU A 165 8.74 -5.02 7.04
CA LEU A 165 8.54 -4.79 5.60
C LEU A 165 9.46 -3.70 5.05
N VAL A 166 9.99 -2.81 5.90
CA VAL A 166 10.82 -1.68 5.46
C VAL A 166 12.09 -2.13 4.71
N PRO A 167 12.86 -3.14 5.16
CA PRO A 167 14.08 -3.54 4.45
C PRO A 167 13.83 -4.03 3.02
N MET A 168 12.70 -4.69 2.74
CA MET A 168 12.37 -5.13 1.39
C MET A 168 11.79 -4.00 0.53
N ILE A 169 11.08 -3.04 1.14
CA ILE A 169 10.56 -1.86 0.44
C ILE A 169 11.71 -1.02 -0.09
N LEU A 170 12.72 -0.78 0.74
CA LEU A 170 13.91 0.02 0.40
C LEU A 170 14.98 -0.76 -0.37
N PHE A 171 14.77 -2.04 -0.65
CA PHE A 171 15.77 -2.85 -1.35
C PHE A 171 15.82 -2.50 -2.84
N GLU A 172 17.01 -2.12 -3.30
CA GLU A 172 17.31 -1.93 -4.72
C GLU A 172 17.61 -3.28 -5.38
N CYS A 173 16.73 -3.72 -6.26
CA CYS A 173 16.88 -4.98 -6.99
C CYS A 173 16.77 -4.75 -8.48
N LYS A 174 17.69 -5.33 -9.27
CA LYS A 174 17.67 -5.26 -10.74
C LYS A 174 16.65 -6.21 -11.39
N ILE A 175 16.04 -7.10 -10.61
CA ILE A 175 15.05 -8.05 -11.12
C ILE A 175 13.71 -7.33 -11.22
N GLU A 176 13.23 -7.10 -12.44
CA GLU A 176 11.95 -6.40 -12.71
C GLU A 176 10.76 -6.98 -11.92
N SER A 177 10.70 -8.31 -11.75
CA SER A 177 9.63 -8.95 -10.97
C SER A 177 9.64 -8.60 -9.47
N PHE A 178 10.71 -7.99 -8.96
CA PHE A 178 10.84 -7.54 -7.57
C PHE A 178 10.02 -6.27 -7.30
N ASP A 179 9.78 -5.42 -8.29
CA ASP A 179 8.95 -4.21 -8.09
C ASP A 179 7.54 -4.57 -7.64
N ASN A 180 7.01 -5.73 -8.08
CA ASN A 180 5.75 -6.26 -7.57
C ASN A 180 5.79 -6.55 -6.06
N ILE A 181 6.92 -7.01 -5.52
CA ILE A 181 7.06 -7.26 -4.08
C ILE A 181 7.07 -5.94 -3.32
N ARG A 182 7.79 -4.92 -3.83
CA ARG A 182 7.79 -3.59 -3.24
C ARG A 182 6.37 -3.02 -3.16
N ALA A 183 5.62 -3.08 -4.26
CA ALA A 183 4.24 -2.61 -4.32
C ALA A 183 3.32 -3.36 -3.34
N ILE A 184 3.42 -4.70 -3.26
CA ILE A 184 2.61 -5.48 -2.30
C ILE A 184 3.00 -5.15 -0.85
N ALA A 185 4.29 -5.02 -0.54
CA ALA A 185 4.74 -4.67 0.81
C ALA A 185 4.27 -3.26 1.22
N LEU A 186 4.41 -2.27 0.32
CA LEU A 186 3.86 -0.93 0.51
C LEU A 186 2.34 -0.98 0.72
N SER A 187 1.62 -1.81 -0.03
CA SER A 187 0.16 -1.90 0.13
C SER A 187 -0.28 -2.46 1.49
N VAL A 188 0.53 -3.28 2.17
CA VAL A 188 0.25 -3.69 3.56
C VAL A 188 0.25 -2.44 4.47
N ILE A 189 1.25 -1.56 4.32
CA ILE A 189 1.33 -0.29 5.05
C ILE A 189 0.18 0.64 4.64
N GLY A 190 -0.14 0.71 3.35
CA GLY A 190 -1.28 1.47 2.82
C GLY A 190 -2.60 1.07 3.46
N ILE A 191 -2.88 -0.24 3.53
CA ILE A 191 -4.10 -0.77 4.16
C ILE A 191 -4.16 -0.40 5.66
N LEU A 192 -3.02 -0.42 6.36
CA LEU A 192 -2.98 0.02 7.77
C LEU A 192 -3.36 1.50 7.89
N CYS A 193 -2.72 2.36 7.10
CA CYS A 193 -2.93 3.81 7.17
C CYS A 193 -4.29 4.27 6.63
N GLN A 194 -4.96 3.47 5.78
CA GLN A 194 -6.19 3.84 5.09
C GLN A 194 -7.31 4.29 6.03
N VAL A 195 -7.54 3.57 7.13
CA VAL A 195 -8.60 3.89 8.10
C VAL A 195 -8.22 5.06 9.02
N ARG A 196 -6.97 5.54 8.93
CA ARG A 196 -6.48 6.72 9.65
C ARG A 196 -6.70 6.65 11.16
N GLU A 197 -6.61 5.45 11.73
CA GLU A 197 -6.75 5.29 13.17
C GLU A 197 -5.54 5.94 13.89
N PRO A 198 -5.75 6.76 14.93
CA PRO A 198 -4.66 7.54 15.54
C PRO A 198 -3.45 6.72 15.99
N TYR A 199 -3.66 5.49 16.47
CA TYR A 199 -2.56 4.60 16.87
C TYR A 199 -1.73 4.10 15.68
N VAL A 200 -2.34 3.97 14.49
CA VAL A 200 -1.62 3.61 13.27
C VAL A 200 -0.80 4.79 12.78
N ILE A 201 -1.37 6.00 12.82
CA ILE A 201 -0.66 7.21 12.41
C ILE A 201 0.54 7.48 13.35
N ASP A 202 0.34 7.32 14.67
CA ASP A 202 1.42 7.41 15.65
C ASP A 202 2.52 6.36 15.41
N TRP A 203 2.15 5.11 15.11
CA TRP A 203 3.12 4.08 14.70
C TRP A 203 3.85 4.48 13.41
N ALA A 204 3.13 4.94 12.38
CA ALA A 204 3.72 5.30 11.09
C ALA A 204 4.78 6.41 11.23
N ILE A 205 4.51 7.40 12.10
CA ILE A 205 5.47 8.45 12.46
C ILE A 205 6.70 7.85 13.18
N LYS A 206 6.48 7.04 14.23
CA LYS A 206 7.56 6.46 15.05
C LYS A 206 8.44 5.46 14.29
N SER A 207 7.87 4.76 13.31
CA SER A 207 8.55 3.76 12.50
C SER A 207 9.16 4.30 11.20
N ASN A 208 9.23 5.63 11.04
CA ASN A 208 9.77 6.31 9.87
C ASN A 208 9.07 5.94 8.54
N VAL A 209 7.78 5.61 8.58
CA VAL A 209 7.01 5.26 7.37
C VAL A 209 6.99 6.43 6.39
N ILE A 210 7.02 7.67 6.88
CA ILE A 210 7.00 8.88 6.06
C ILE A 210 8.29 9.01 5.26
N GLU A 211 9.45 8.79 5.89
CA GLU A 211 10.77 8.82 5.26
C GLU A 211 10.93 7.69 4.25
N VAL A 212 10.41 6.50 4.57
CA VAL A 212 10.33 5.36 3.63
C VAL A 212 9.52 5.74 2.40
N CYS A 213 8.32 6.28 2.60
CA CYS A 213 7.46 6.70 1.48
C CYS A 213 8.10 7.83 0.67
N HIS A 214 8.76 8.81 1.31
CA HIS A 214 9.50 9.86 0.60
C HIS A 214 10.59 9.27 -0.31
N THR A 215 11.33 8.29 0.19
CA THR A 215 12.37 7.59 -0.59
C THR A 215 11.76 6.89 -1.80
N ILE A 216 10.65 6.17 -1.61
CA ILE A 216 9.94 5.50 -2.70
C ILE A 216 9.36 6.48 -3.72
N VAL A 217 8.83 7.61 -3.28
CA VAL A 217 8.32 8.66 -4.17
C VAL A 217 9.45 9.20 -5.07
N ALA A 218 10.68 9.30 -4.55
CA ALA A 218 11.83 9.75 -5.32
C ALA A 218 12.35 8.69 -6.31
N THR A 219 12.48 7.42 -5.89
CA THR A 219 13.25 6.41 -6.65
C THR A 219 12.45 5.22 -7.18
N GLY A 220 11.22 5.01 -6.71
CA GLY A 220 10.42 3.83 -7.00
C GLY A 220 9.84 3.78 -8.42
N SER A 221 9.22 2.66 -8.76
CA SER A 221 8.40 2.54 -9.98
C SER A 221 7.17 3.46 -9.90
N GLU A 222 6.53 3.75 -11.01
CA GLU A 222 5.32 4.58 -11.04
C GLU A 222 4.22 4.05 -10.08
N LEU A 223 4.02 2.73 -10.06
CA LEU A 223 3.07 2.09 -9.15
C LEU A 223 3.48 2.27 -7.68
N ASP A 224 4.77 2.08 -7.36
CA ASP A 224 5.28 2.27 -6.01
C ASP A 224 5.09 3.72 -5.54
N LYS A 225 5.34 4.70 -6.43
CA LYS A 225 5.13 6.13 -6.17
C LYS A 225 3.68 6.44 -5.86
N VAL A 226 2.73 5.89 -6.61
CA VAL A 226 1.29 6.08 -6.36
C VAL A 226 0.89 5.53 -4.98
N ILE A 227 1.33 4.31 -4.63
CA ILE A 227 1.02 3.71 -3.33
C ILE A 227 1.66 4.51 -2.19
N ALA A 228 2.92 4.93 -2.35
CA ALA A 228 3.61 5.75 -1.36
C ALA A 228 2.94 7.11 -1.17
N MET A 229 2.53 7.78 -2.26
CA MET A 229 1.77 9.03 -2.17
C MET A 229 0.41 8.85 -1.48
N HIS A 230 -0.28 7.73 -1.72
CA HIS A 230 -1.52 7.41 -1.02
C HIS A 230 -1.31 7.24 0.50
N ILE A 231 -0.23 6.57 0.93
CA ILE A 231 0.15 6.46 2.35
C ILE A 231 0.41 7.84 2.95
N LEU A 232 1.19 8.68 2.27
CA LEU A 232 1.51 10.03 2.72
C LEU A 232 0.26 10.91 2.84
N GLU A 233 -0.66 10.80 1.88
CA GLU A 233 -1.95 11.49 1.93
C GLU A 233 -2.77 11.05 3.15
N ALA A 234 -2.87 9.74 3.41
CA ALA A 234 -3.61 9.22 4.56
C ALA A 234 -3.04 9.73 5.88
N ILE A 235 -1.70 9.78 6.02
CA ILE A 235 -1.04 10.35 7.20
C ILE A 235 -1.32 11.86 7.31
N LEU A 236 -1.22 12.61 6.21
CA LEU A 236 -1.46 14.06 6.19
C LEU A 236 -2.91 14.45 6.56
N GLN A 237 -3.89 13.57 6.34
CA GLN A 237 -5.28 13.84 6.72
C GLN A 237 -5.51 13.75 8.24
N ASP A 238 -4.62 13.08 8.98
CA ASP A 238 -4.68 13.05 10.43
C ASP A 238 -4.03 14.29 11.07
N LYS A 239 -4.59 14.73 12.20
CA LYS A 239 -4.15 15.94 12.92
C LYS A 239 -2.72 15.81 13.45
N CYS A 240 -2.34 14.66 13.98
CA CYS A 240 -0.97 14.41 14.44
C CYS A 240 -0.02 14.27 13.25
N GLY A 241 -0.48 13.61 12.18
CA GLY A 241 0.27 13.48 10.92
C GLY A 241 0.65 14.83 10.31
N ILE A 242 -0.32 15.69 9.99
CA ILE A 242 -0.03 17.01 9.40
C ILE A 242 0.84 17.88 10.32
N SER A 243 0.62 17.81 11.64
CA SER A 243 1.43 18.55 12.61
C SER A 243 2.89 18.08 12.61
N TYR A 244 3.13 16.78 12.44
CA TYR A 244 4.48 16.22 12.31
C TYR A 244 5.17 16.71 11.04
N PHE A 245 4.50 16.63 9.89
CA PHE A 245 5.02 17.16 8.62
C PHE A 245 5.36 18.64 8.70
N CYS A 246 4.43 19.43 9.25
CA CYS A 246 4.58 20.87 9.38
C CYS A 246 5.38 21.30 10.63
N SER A 247 6.05 20.39 11.34
CA SER A 247 6.84 20.72 12.53
C SER A 247 8.11 21.51 12.20
N SER A 248 8.33 22.64 12.88
CA SER A 248 9.50 23.51 12.68
C SER A 248 10.84 22.86 13.03
N SER A 249 10.81 21.77 13.79
CA SER A 249 12.01 21.02 14.15
C SER A 249 12.56 20.14 13.02
N CYS A 250 11.81 19.96 11.93
CA CYS A 250 12.20 19.05 10.84
C CYS A 250 12.07 19.73 9.46
N ASN A 251 13.03 19.42 8.58
CA ASN A 251 13.04 19.87 7.18
C ASN A 251 12.26 18.93 6.25
N LEU A 252 11.60 17.90 6.79
CA LEU A 252 10.89 16.86 6.05
C LEU A 252 9.95 17.44 4.98
N LEU A 253 9.08 18.37 5.36
CA LEU A 253 8.15 19.02 4.42
C LEU A 253 8.89 19.68 3.24
N LEU A 254 9.99 20.38 3.48
CA LEU A 254 10.75 21.03 2.42
C LEU A 254 11.39 20.02 1.46
N CYS A 255 11.92 18.92 2.01
CA CYS A 255 12.47 17.82 1.20
C CYS A 255 11.39 17.16 0.34
N MET A 256 10.21 16.92 0.90
CA MET A 256 9.09 16.29 0.18
C MET A 256 8.53 17.19 -0.91
N LEU A 257 8.33 18.48 -0.61
CA LEU A 257 7.86 19.45 -1.61
C LEU A 257 8.84 19.58 -2.78
N LYS A 258 10.16 19.53 -2.52
CA LYS A 258 11.16 19.53 -3.59
C LYS A 258 11.00 18.30 -4.50
N THR A 259 10.84 17.11 -3.92
CA THR A 259 10.62 15.89 -4.70
C THR A 259 9.29 15.94 -5.48
N TRP A 260 8.22 16.48 -4.90
CA TRP A 260 6.95 16.63 -5.60
C TRP A 260 7.00 17.66 -6.71
N ASP A 261 7.72 18.77 -6.53
CA ASP A 261 7.98 19.76 -7.58
C ASP A 261 8.72 19.11 -8.76
N GLU A 262 9.81 18.38 -8.49
CA GLU A 262 10.54 17.63 -9.52
C GLU A 262 9.58 16.66 -10.26
N LEU A 263 8.76 15.89 -9.54
CA LEU A 263 7.79 14.98 -10.15
C LEU A 263 6.75 15.70 -11.00
N VAL A 264 6.17 16.80 -10.50
CA VAL A 264 5.15 17.56 -11.24
C VAL A 264 5.72 18.13 -12.54
N ASN A 265 6.96 18.63 -12.52
CA ASN A 265 7.62 19.08 -13.75
C ASN A 265 7.81 17.93 -14.74
N HIS A 266 8.22 16.74 -14.29
CA HIS A 266 8.31 15.57 -15.17
C HIS A 266 6.95 15.13 -15.73
N LEU A 267 5.89 15.15 -14.91
CA LEU A 267 4.53 14.81 -15.33
C LEU A 267 3.96 15.77 -16.38
N ALA A 268 4.39 17.04 -16.35
CA ALA A 268 3.98 18.04 -17.33
C ALA A 268 4.64 17.82 -18.71
N GLU A 269 5.87 17.32 -18.73
CA GLU A 269 6.62 17.02 -19.96
C GLU A 269 6.23 15.67 -20.57
N ASP A 270 5.99 14.67 -19.72
CA ASP A 270 5.66 13.31 -20.12
C ASP A 270 4.22 12.96 -19.70
N GLN A 271 3.31 13.03 -20.67
CA GLN A 271 1.89 12.76 -20.45
C GLN A 271 1.56 11.25 -20.39
N GLU A 272 2.54 10.35 -20.54
CA GLU A 272 2.30 8.90 -20.41
C GLU A 272 2.19 8.42 -18.95
N PHE A 273 2.57 9.25 -17.98
CA PHE A 273 2.46 8.95 -16.56
C PHE A 273 1.01 8.84 -16.08
N SER A 274 0.78 8.01 -15.05
CA SER A 274 -0.54 7.89 -14.40
C SER A 274 -1.06 9.22 -13.84
N PRO A 275 -2.26 9.65 -14.24
CA PRO A 275 -2.97 10.79 -13.64
C PRO A 275 -3.19 10.64 -12.13
N ARG A 276 -3.15 9.41 -11.60
CA ARG A 276 -3.33 9.14 -10.16
C ARG A 276 -2.18 9.71 -9.32
N LEU A 277 -0.96 9.72 -9.86
CA LEU A 277 0.18 10.30 -9.14
C LEU A 277 -0.03 11.81 -8.96
N LEU A 278 -0.42 12.50 -10.03
CA LEU A 278 -0.76 13.92 -9.99
C LEU A 278 -1.91 14.19 -9.01
N TYR A 279 -2.97 13.37 -9.03
CA TYR A 279 -4.11 13.47 -8.12
C TYR A 279 -3.68 13.46 -6.65
N HIS A 280 -2.87 12.48 -6.23
CA HIS A 280 -2.40 12.41 -4.84
C HIS A 280 -1.49 13.59 -4.48
N ILE A 281 -0.64 14.05 -5.41
CA ILE A 281 0.21 15.24 -5.18
C ILE A 281 -0.65 16.47 -4.93
N ILE A 282 -1.64 16.75 -5.78
CA ILE A 282 -2.57 17.88 -5.63
C ILE A 282 -3.32 17.79 -4.30
N ARG A 283 -3.83 16.60 -3.95
CA ARG A 283 -4.53 16.41 -2.66
C ARG A 283 -3.62 16.69 -1.47
N CYS A 284 -2.38 16.22 -1.50
CA CYS A 284 -1.43 16.52 -0.44
C CYS A 284 -1.16 18.03 -0.31
N TYR A 285 -1.01 18.76 -1.43
CA TYR A 285 -0.91 20.22 -1.41
C TYR A 285 -2.15 20.89 -0.79
N MET A 286 -3.36 20.44 -1.16
CA MET A 286 -4.60 20.97 -0.58
C MET A 286 -4.70 20.71 0.92
N ILE A 287 -4.35 19.51 1.38
CA ILE A 287 -4.35 19.16 2.81
C ILE A 287 -3.35 20.03 3.57
N LEU A 288 -2.15 20.24 3.03
CA LEU A 288 -1.13 21.10 3.66
C LEU A 288 -1.60 22.55 3.83
N CYS A 289 -2.45 23.06 2.92
CA CYS A 289 -3.04 24.38 3.03
C CYS A 289 -4.01 24.53 4.22
N SER A 290 -4.47 23.44 4.83
CA SER A 290 -5.27 23.47 6.06
C SER A 290 -4.44 23.74 7.33
N HIS A 291 -3.10 23.71 7.25
CA HIS A 291 -2.18 23.99 8.35
C HIS A 291 -1.43 25.30 8.11
N GLU A 292 -1.37 26.19 9.10
CA GLU A 292 -0.79 27.55 8.97
C GLU A 292 0.61 27.55 8.34
N ARG A 293 1.54 26.76 8.88
CA ARG A 293 2.89 26.62 8.31
C ARG A 293 2.91 25.89 6.97
N GLY A 294 2.01 24.94 6.75
CA GLY A 294 1.90 24.22 5.48
C GLY A 294 1.50 25.16 4.37
N TYR A 295 0.42 25.92 4.57
CA TYR A 295 -0.04 26.98 3.69
C TYR A 295 1.06 27.99 3.34
N ALA A 296 1.77 28.51 4.35
CA ALA A 296 2.84 29.50 4.14
C ALA A 296 3.97 28.98 3.24
N ILE A 297 4.33 27.70 3.36
CA ILE A 297 5.37 27.08 2.54
C ILE A 297 4.84 26.73 1.14
N VAL A 298 3.62 26.19 1.05
CA VAL A 298 2.99 25.80 -0.24
C VAL A 298 2.84 27.01 -1.15
N VAL A 299 2.37 28.16 -0.64
CA VAL A 299 2.26 29.40 -1.43
C VAL A 299 3.61 29.84 -2.01
N GLN A 300 4.71 29.60 -1.32
CA GLN A 300 6.05 29.98 -1.78
C GLN A 300 6.69 28.97 -2.75
N ARG A 301 6.23 27.71 -2.73
CA ARG A 301 6.89 26.59 -3.42
C ARG A 301 5.94 25.76 -4.28
N MET A 302 4.83 26.35 -4.71
CA MET A 302 3.89 25.68 -5.60
C MET A 302 4.55 25.47 -6.97
N PRO A 303 4.53 24.24 -7.52
CA PRO A 303 5.06 23.97 -8.86
C PRO A 303 4.29 24.75 -9.93
N ILE A 304 5.03 25.41 -10.84
CA ILE A 304 4.46 26.22 -11.92
C ILE A 304 3.44 25.42 -12.77
N PRO A 305 3.70 24.15 -13.15
CA PRO A 305 2.76 23.38 -13.98
C PRO A 305 1.37 23.18 -13.36
N LEU A 306 1.21 23.31 -12.04
CA LEU A 306 -0.11 23.24 -11.38
C LEU A 306 -0.94 24.52 -11.57
N THR A 307 -0.35 25.59 -12.13
CA THR A 307 -0.95 26.93 -12.17
C THR A 307 -0.99 27.57 -13.55
N ASP A 308 -0.28 27.01 -14.54
CA ASP A 308 -0.09 27.64 -15.87
C ASP A 308 -0.86 26.96 -17.02
N GLY A 309 -1.71 25.97 -16.69
CA GLY A 309 -2.50 25.20 -17.66
C GLY A 309 -1.76 24.01 -18.28
N SER A 310 -0.56 23.66 -17.80
CA SER A 310 0.21 22.50 -18.30
C SER A 310 -0.57 21.18 -18.28
N PHE A 311 -1.55 21.01 -17.38
CA PHE A 311 -2.35 19.80 -17.24
C PHE A 311 -3.77 19.90 -17.82
N ASP A 312 -4.14 20.99 -18.50
CA ASP A 312 -5.52 21.20 -18.99
C ASP A 312 -6.00 20.05 -19.90
N GLY A 313 -5.10 19.51 -20.74
CA GLY A 313 -5.41 18.37 -21.61
C GLY A 313 -5.61 17.02 -20.90
N MET A 314 -5.20 16.89 -19.63
CA MET A 314 -5.43 15.68 -18.83
C MET A 314 -6.75 15.70 -18.07
N ILE A 315 -7.29 16.90 -17.79
CA ILE A 315 -8.54 17.08 -17.03
C ILE A 315 -9.76 16.66 -17.86
N GLU A 316 -9.67 16.69 -19.20
CA GLU A 316 -10.76 16.31 -20.11
C GLU A 316 -10.96 14.78 -20.27
N VAL A 317 -10.05 13.95 -19.74
CA VAL A 317 -10.01 12.49 -19.98
C VAL A 317 -10.31 11.66 -18.72
N CYS A 318 -10.50 12.29 -17.55
CA CYS A 318 -10.82 11.62 -16.28
C CYS A 318 -12.31 11.63 -15.95
#